data_AF-A0A7Y5CSU5-F1
#
_entry.id   AF-A0A7Y5CSU5-F1
#
_cell.length_a   1.000
_cell.length_b   1.000
_cell.length_c   1.000
_cell.angle_alpha   90.00
_cell.angle_beta   90.00
_cell.angle_gamma   90.00
#
_symmetry.space_group_name_H-M   'P 1'
#
loop_
_entity.id
_entity.type
_entity.pdbx_description
1 polymer ?
#
loop_
_entity_poly.entity_id
_entity_poly.type
_entity_poly.pdbx_seq_one_letter_code
_entity_poly.pdbx_strand_id
1 'polypeptide(L)' 'MKKVILPLLLLLLLPLALTAGTVGKISGRAIDRETREPLLGASILLEGTSLGAATAVKGVYYI' A
#
# COMPACT_ATOMS: atom_id res chain seq x y z
N MET A 1 -7.86 -42.60 -3.31
CA MET A 1 -6.62 -41.81 -3.15
C MET A 1 -6.53 -40.65 -4.14
N LYS A 2 -6.72 -40.87 -5.46
CA LYS A 2 -6.63 -39.81 -6.50
C LYS A 2 -7.58 -38.61 -6.29
N LYS A 3 -8.77 -38.83 -5.72
CA LYS A 3 -9.80 -37.79 -5.51
C LYS A 3 -9.43 -36.74 -4.43
N VAL A 4 -8.50 -37.05 -3.52
CA VAL A 4 -8.11 -36.17 -2.39
C VAL A 4 -6.83 -35.39 -2.69
N ILE A 5 -6.04 -35.84 -3.66
CA ILE A 5 -4.78 -35.19 -4.04
C ILE A 5 -5.03 -33.81 -4.64
N LEU A 6 -6.05 -33.69 -5.51
CA LEU A 6 -6.38 -32.43 -6.16
C LEU A 6 -6.79 -31.31 -5.18
N PRO A 7 -7.74 -31.52 -4.24
CA PRO A 7 -8.08 -30.49 -3.26
C PRO A 7 -6.92 -30.19 -2.29
N LEU A 8 -6.10 -31.18 -1.94
CA LEU A 8 -4.94 -30.98 -1.07
C LEU A 8 -3.85 -30.13 -1.75
N LEU A 9 -3.62 -30.36 -3.05
CA LEU A 9 -2.70 -29.55 -3.85
C LEU A 9 -3.21 -28.11 -3.99
N LEU A 10 -4.53 -27.92 -4.18
CA LEU A 10 -5.14 -26.60 -4.23
C LEU A 10 -4.94 -25.86 -2.90
N LEU A 11 -5.15 -26.53 -1.77
CA LEU A 11 -4.95 -25.99 -0.43
C LEU A 11 -3.49 -25.53 -0.19
N LEU A 12 -2.52 -26.27 -0.73
CA LEU A 12 -1.09 -25.95 -0.61
C LEU A 12 -0.68 -24.72 -1.45
N LEU A 13 -1.45 -24.37 -2.49
CA LEU A 13 -1.17 -23.24 -3.37
C LEU A 13 -1.76 -21.91 -2.88
N LEU A 14 -2.72 -21.93 -1.95
CA LEU A 14 -3.32 -20.72 -1.36
C LEU A 14 -2.31 -19.69 -0.81
N PRO A 15 -1.19 -20.08 -0.15
CA PRO A 15 -0.27 -19.11 0.42
C PRO A 15 0.48 -18.29 -0.62
N LEU A 16 0.61 -18.77 -1.86
CA LEU A 16 1.29 -18.04 -2.93
C LEU A 16 0.51 -16.81 -3.40
N ALA A 17 -0.80 -16.75 -3.11
CA ALA A 17 -1.65 -15.60 -3.41
C ALA A 17 -1.71 -14.58 -2.27
N LEU A 18 -1.11 -14.89 -1.11
CA LEU A 18 -1.08 -13.99 0.03
C LEU A 18 0.10 -13.02 -0.10
N THR A 19 -0.18 -11.73 -0.27
CA THR A 19 0.81 -10.67 -0.10
C THR A 19 1.05 -10.44 1.40
N ALA A 20 2.31 -10.40 1.83
CA ALA A 20 2.65 -10.07 3.22
C ALA A 20 2.08 -8.69 3.61
N GLY A 21 1.44 -8.61 4.78
CA GLY A 21 0.80 -7.38 5.28
C GLY A 21 1.83 -6.30 5.64
N THR A 22 1.61 -5.09 5.12
CA THR A 22 2.18 -3.77 5.44
C THR A 22 3.45 -3.73 6.31
N VAL A 23 4.55 -4.36 5.90
CA VAL A 23 5.85 -4.11 6.54
C VAL A 23 6.46 -2.87 5.88
N GLY A 24 6.40 -1.73 6.60
CA GLY A 24 6.93 -0.44 6.15
C GLY A 24 5.85 0.52 5.64
N LYS A 25 5.09 1.12 6.57
CA LYS A 25 4.14 2.20 6.26
C LYS A 25 4.89 3.53 6.15
N ILE A 26 4.76 4.24 5.04
CA ILE A 26 5.30 5.59 4.89
C ILE A 26 4.17 6.56 5.19
N SER A 27 4.33 7.33 6.26
CA SER A 27 3.36 8.33 6.66
C SER A 27 4.03 9.67 6.88
N GLY A 28 3.35 10.73 6.46
CA GLY A 28 3.84 12.08 6.64
C GLY A 28 2.78 13.12 6.35
N ARG A 29 3.23 14.37 6.22
CA ARG A 29 2.37 15.50 5.89
C ARG A 29 3.05 16.40 4.86
N ALA A 30 2.33 16.74 3.79
CA ALA A 30 2.74 17.72 2.81
C ALA A 30 2.24 19.11 3.22
N ILE A 31 3.14 20.08 3.33
CA ILE A 31 2.85 21.45 3.74
C ILE A 31 3.52 22.38 2.74
N ASP A 32 2.81 23.41 2.32
CA ASP A 32 3.36 24.47 1.49
C ASP A 32 4.37 25.31 2.30
N ARG A 33 5.52 25.64 1.69
CA ARG A 33 6.62 26.30 2.40
C ARG A 33 6.33 27.77 2.74
N GLU A 34 5.56 28.45 1.90
CA GLU A 34 5.34 29.91 2.00
C GLU A 34 4.15 30.21 2.93
N THR A 35 3.02 29.55 2.66
CA THR A 35 1.76 29.73 3.40
C THR A 35 1.72 28.95 4.71
N ARG A 36 2.55 27.90 4.83
CA ARG A 36 2.49 26.88 5.90
C ARG A 36 1.16 26.13 5.96
N GLU A 37 0.39 26.16 4.87
CA GLU A 37 -0.88 25.45 4.78
C GLU A 37 -0.69 23.99 4.33
N PRO A 38 -1.54 23.05 4.81
CA PRO A 38 -1.48 21.68 4.34
C PRO A 38 -1.93 21.56 2.89
N LEU A 39 -1.19 20.79 2.10
CA LEU A 39 -1.55 20.53 0.70
C LEU A 39 -2.53 19.37 0.64
N LEU A 40 -3.82 19.63 0.46
CA LEU A 40 -4.86 18.62 0.21
C LEU A 40 -4.85 18.17 -1.26
N GLY A 41 -4.95 16.87 -1.50
CA GLY A 41 -5.03 16.30 -2.86
C GLY A 41 -3.70 16.28 -3.63
N ALA A 42 -2.59 16.62 -2.97
CA ALA A 42 -1.27 16.51 -3.57
C ALA A 42 -0.91 15.03 -3.81
N SER A 43 -0.38 14.73 -5.00
CA SER A 43 0.04 13.38 -5.37
C SER A 43 1.46 13.11 -4.88
N ILE A 44 1.64 12.01 -4.17
CA ILE A 44 2.94 11.54 -3.69
C ILE A 44 3.23 10.20 -4.36
N LEU A 45 4.40 10.13 -5.01
CA LEU A 45 4.89 8.95 -5.71
C LEU A 45 6.20 8.51 -5.02
N LEU A 46 6.32 7.21 -4.73
CA LEU A 46 7.59 6.65 -4.27
C LEU A 46 8.46 6.32 -5.47
N GLU A 47 9.60 7.01 -5.59
CA GLU A 47 10.57 6.74 -6.64
C GLU A 47 11.02 5.27 -6.66
N GLY A 48 11.12 4.70 -7.87
CA GLY A 48 11.47 3.31 -8.07
C GLY A 48 10.34 2.30 -7.78
N THR A 49 9.14 2.77 -7.43
CA THR A 49 7.96 1.92 -7.20
C THR A 49 6.74 2.38 -8.00
N SER A 50 5.71 1.53 -8.07
CA SER A 50 4.38 1.90 -8.55
C SER A 50 3.46 2.38 -7.41
N LEU A 51 3.99 2.61 -6.21
CA LEU A 51 3.23 3.00 -5.03
C LEU A 51 3.15 4.52 -4.92
N GLY A 52 1.98 5.02 -4.50
CA GLY A 52 1.74 6.43 -4.26
C GLY A 52 0.42 6.66 -3.54
N ALA A 53 0.21 7.88 -3.07
CA ALA A 53 -1.02 8.29 -2.40
C ALA A 53 -1.32 9.77 -2.64
N ALA A 54 -2.60 10.12 -2.55
CA ALA A 54 -3.03 11.51 -2.45
C ALA A 54 -3.13 11.93 -0.97
N THR A 55 -2.77 13.17 -0.67
CA THR A 55 -2.89 13.73 0.68
C THR A 55 -4.35 14.06 1.06
N ALA A 56 -4.70 13.88 2.33
CA ALA A 56 -6.01 14.22 2.90
C ALA A 56 -6.11 15.71 3.35
N VAL A 57 -7.24 16.09 3.97
CA VAL A 57 -7.57 17.50 4.34
C VAL A 57 -6.49 18.19 5.18
N LYS A 58 -5.74 17.43 5.99
CA LYS A 58 -4.62 17.96 6.79
C LYS A 58 -3.26 17.76 6.12
N GLY A 59 -3.21 17.58 4.80
CA GLY A 59 -1.99 17.26 4.04
C GLY A 59 -1.40 15.89 4.37
N VAL A 60 -2.11 15.05 5.11
CA VAL A 60 -1.61 13.76 5.61
C VAL A 60 -1.67 12.71 4.52
N TYR A 61 -0.64 11.88 4.40
CA TYR A 61 -0.61 10.75 3.47
C TYR A 61 -0.15 9.48 4.16
N TYR A 62 -0.55 8.36 3.56
CA TYR A 62 -0.16 7.01 3.95
C TYR A 62 0.10 6.21 2.67
N ILE A 63 1.31 5.70 2.52
CA ILE A 63 1.75 4.81 1.42
C ILE A 63 2.20 3.50 2.04
#